data_AF-A0A7C6UP39-F1
#
_entry.id   AF-A0A7C6UP39-F1
#
_cell.length_a   1.000
_cell.length_b   1.000
_cell.length_c   1.000
_cell.angle_alpha   90.00
_cell.angle_beta   90.00
_cell.angle_gamma   90.00
#
_symmetry.space_group_name_H-M   'P 1'
#
loop_
_entity.id
_entity.type
_entity.pdbx_description
1 polymer ?
#
loop_
_entity_poly.entity_id
_entity_poly.type
_entity_poly.pdbx_seq_one_letter_code
_entity_poly.pdbx_strand_id
1 'polypeptide(L)'
;MRLLTKDDLITIKGDRDGLHLFCQETALWSEVIAEIKERLTGEYQRFFAGASVIVELGKRNLAAEEISTLWATLLECGVQIKGIKADTGEDSKATEKKSSFVSEKKISETEYLSQRPIYIMERNMRSGQNITFDGHVLVFGDVNPGAEIIAAGFIMVFGSLRGIAHAGATGDE
;
A
#
# COMPACT_ATOMS: atom_id res chain seq x y z
N MET A 1 11.14 38.82 -22.84
CA MET A 1 10.97 38.28 -21.48
C MET A 1 9.50 38.02 -21.26
N ARG A 2 9.05 36.78 -21.49
CA ARG A 2 7.69 36.29 -21.20
C ARG A 2 7.83 34.81 -20.88
N LEU A 3 7.24 34.44 -19.76
CA LEU A 3 7.62 33.36 -18.86
C LEU A 3 7.21 31.98 -19.37
N LEU A 4 8.03 31.00 -19.00
CA LEU A 4 7.86 29.56 -19.24
C LEU A 4 6.46 29.10 -18.79
N THR A 5 5.86 28.27 -19.63
CA THR A 5 4.53 27.68 -19.52
C THR A 5 4.41 26.76 -18.31
N LYS A 6 3.23 26.79 -17.66
CA LYS A 6 2.79 25.95 -16.54
C LYS A 6 3.08 24.47 -16.85
N ASP A 7 4.09 23.88 -16.22
CA ASP A 7 4.28 22.43 -16.24
C ASP A 7 3.09 21.78 -15.52
N ASP A 8 2.40 20.85 -16.18
CA ASP A 8 1.33 20.08 -15.54
C ASP A 8 1.95 19.18 -14.45
N LEU A 9 1.87 19.63 -13.20
CA LEU A 9 2.40 18.93 -12.02
C LEU A 9 1.82 17.51 -11.87
N ILE A 10 0.60 17.30 -12.36
CA ILE A 10 -0.04 15.99 -12.49
C ILE A 10 -0.72 15.81 -13.84
N THR A 11 -0.70 14.58 -14.35
CA THR A 11 -1.51 14.16 -15.50
C THR A 11 -2.47 13.04 -15.10
N ILE A 12 -3.75 13.17 -15.44
CA ILE A 12 -4.78 12.17 -15.15
C ILE A 12 -5.10 11.37 -16.42
N LYS A 13 -4.98 10.04 -16.37
CA LYS A 13 -5.41 9.16 -17.47
C LYS A 13 -6.37 8.10 -16.96
N GLY A 14 -7.47 7.86 -17.67
CA GLY A 14 -8.40 6.78 -17.35
C GLY A 14 -8.14 5.54 -18.21
N ASP A 15 -8.24 4.36 -17.61
CA ASP A 15 -8.24 3.07 -18.32
C ASP A 15 -9.31 2.12 -17.74
N ARG A 16 -9.19 0.80 -17.99
CA ARG A 16 -10.13 -0.19 -17.46
C ARG A 16 -9.96 -0.44 -15.96
N ASP A 17 -8.79 -0.17 -15.39
CA ASP A 17 -8.45 -0.45 -14.00
C ASP A 17 -8.68 0.77 -13.08
N GLY A 18 -8.77 1.97 -13.65
CA GLY A 18 -9.19 3.17 -12.94
C GLY A 18 -8.56 4.44 -13.51
N LEU A 19 -8.31 5.39 -12.62
CA LEU A 19 -7.66 6.66 -12.91
C LEU A 19 -6.21 6.61 -12.45
N HIS A 20 -5.30 6.90 -13.37
CA HIS A 20 -3.87 6.99 -13.12
C HIS A 20 -3.48 8.45 -12.95
N LEU A 21 -2.89 8.79 -11.80
CA LEU A 21 -2.35 10.11 -11.50
C LEU A 21 -0.84 10.08 -11.66
N PHE A 22 -0.34 10.56 -12.80
CA PHE A 22 1.09 10.67 -13.06
C PHE A 22 1.62 11.96 -12.44
N CYS A 23 2.48 11.83 -11.43
CA CYS A 23 3.07 12.93 -10.71
C CYS A 23 4.42 13.31 -11.32
N GLN A 24 4.64 14.60 -11.59
CA GLN A 24 5.89 15.07 -12.21
C GLN A 24 7.09 14.89 -11.28
N GLU A 25 8.14 14.17 -11.70
CA GLU A 25 9.23 13.74 -10.80
C GLU A 25 10.00 14.86 -10.08
N THR A 26 10.23 15.99 -10.75
CA THR A 26 11.11 17.07 -10.28
C THR A 26 10.43 18.15 -9.46
N ALA A 27 9.10 18.15 -9.38
CA ALA A 27 8.37 19.19 -8.65
C ALA A 27 8.43 19.00 -7.13
N LEU A 28 8.06 20.02 -6.35
CA LEU A 28 7.93 19.87 -4.90
C LEU A 28 6.70 19.01 -4.56
N TRP A 29 6.83 18.11 -3.57
CA TRP A 29 5.74 17.20 -3.22
C TRP A 29 4.50 17.94 -2.71
N SER A 30 4.69 19.02 -1.95
CA SER A 30 3.61 19.90 -1.47
C SER A 30 2.79 20.50 -2.62
N GLU A 31 3.44 20.91 -3.70
CA GLU A 31 2.78 21.45 -4.90
C GLU A 31 1.99 20.37 -5.63
N VAL A 32 2.53 19.16 -5.72
CA VAL A 32 1.84 18.02 -6.33
C VAL A 32 0.61 17.61 -5.52
N ILE A 33 0.71 17.55 -4.19
CA ILE A 33 -0.44 17.26 -3.31
C ILE A 33 -1.53 18.33 -3.46
N ALA A 34 -1.14 19.61 -3.52
CA ALA A 34 -2.09 20.70 -3.72
C ALA A 34 -2.83 20.57 -5.07
N GLU A 35 -2.09 20.27 -6.15
CA GLU A 35 -2.69 20.05 -7.47
C GLU A 35 -3.60 18.81 -7.51
N ILE A 36 -3.22 17.70 -6.84
CA ILE A 36 -4.08 16.51 -6.71
C ILE A 36 -5.40 16.89 -6.05
N LYS A 37 -5.33 17.62 -4.93
CA LYS A 37 -6.51 18.07 -4.20
C LYS A 37 -7.39 18.97 -5.08
N GLU A 38 -6.80 19.96 -5.76
CA GLU A 38 -7.54 20.87 -6.64
C GLU A 38 -8.22 20.13 -7.81
N ARG A 39 -7.51 19.21 -8.47
CA ARG A 39 -8.04 18.46 -9.62
C ARG A 39 -9.14 17.46 -9.24
N LEU A 40 -9.04 16.84 -8.07
CA LEU A 40 -10.02 15.86 -7.61
C LEU A 40 -11.22 16.49 -6.89
N THR A 41 -11.08 17.70 -6.32
CA THR A 41 -12.17 18.38 -5.58
C THR A 41 -12.76 19.60 -6.29
N GLY A 42 -12.14 20.07 -7.38
CA GLY A 42 -12.62 21.19 -8.17
C GLY A 42 -13.88 20.86 -8.98
N GLU A 43 -13.96 21.39 -10.20
CA GLU A 43 -15.16 21.29 -11.06
C GLU A 43 -15.60 19.84 -11.37
N TYR A 44 -14.68 18.87 -11.21
CA TYR A 44 -14.88 17.46 -11.55
C TYR A 44 -15.10 16.55 -10.32
N GLN A 45 -15.30 17.09 -9.11
CA GLN A 45 -15.43 16.27 -7.89
C GLN A 45 -16.51 15.18 -8.01
N ARG A 46 -17.66 15.49 -8.59
CA ARG A 46 -18.75 14.51 -8.80
C ARG A 46 -18.37 13.39 -9.76
N PHE A 47 -17.46 13.65 -10.69
CA PHE A 47 -16.97 12.66 -11.64
C PHE A 47 -15.98 11.70 -10.98
N PHE A 48 -15.19 12.20 -10.02
CA PHE A 48 -14.17 11.41 -9.34
C PHE A 48 -14.64 10.72 -8.06
N ALA A 49 -15.76 11.13 -7.47
CA ALA A 49 -16.32 10.49 -6.27
C ALA A 49 -16.49 8.97 -6.47
N GLY A 50 -15.83 8.18 -5.64
CA GLY A 50 -15.83 6.71 -5.70
C GLY A 50 -14.93 6.11 -6.79
N ALA A 51 -14.26 6.92 -7.61
CA ALA A 51 -13.34 6.42 -8.62
C ALA A 51 -12.14 5.74 -7.97
N SER A 52 -11.69 4.65 -8.60
CA SER A 52 -10.46 3.96 -8.21
C SER A 52 -9.24 4.67 -8.79
N VAL A 53 -8.28 5.00 -7.93
CA VAL A 53 -7.09 5.79 -8.28
C VAL A 53 -5.82 4.99 -8.05
N ILE A 54 -4.92 5.03 -9.03
CA ILE A 54 -3.54 4.55 -8.96
C ILE A 54 -2.63 5.77 -9.08
N VAL A 55 -1.73 5.96 -8.11
CA VAL A 55 -0.78 7.08 -8.14
C VAL A 55 0.53 6.60 -8.75
N GLU A 56 0.96 7.22 -9.83
CA GLU A 56 2.16 6.90 -10.58
C GLU A 56 3.22 7.96 -10.26
N LEU A 57 4.17 7.61 -9.41
CA LEU A 57 5.20 8.51 -8.86
C LEU A 57 6.44 8.63 -9.76
N GLY A 58 6.57 7.77 -10.78
CA GLY A 58 7.81 7.64 -11.55
C GLY A 58 8.98 7.37 -10.62
N LYS A 59 10.09 8.06 -10.81
CA LYS A 59 11.31 7.91 -10.00
C LYS A 59 11.27 8.57 -8.62
N ARG A 60 10.13 9.15 -8.21
CA ARG A 60 10.03 9.77 -6.89
C ARG A 60 10.01 8.72 -5.79
N ASN A 61 10.82 8.97 -4.76
CA ASN A 61 10.76 8.25 -3.51
C ASN A 61 10.13 9.15 -2.45
N LEU A 62 9.11 8.65 -1.75
CA LEU A 62 8.38 9.41 -0.74
C LEU A 62 8.73 8.91 0.65
N ALA A 63 8.92 9.82 1.58
CA ALA A 63 9.00 9.50 3.00
C ALA A 63 7.63 9.03 3.53
N ALA A 64 7.63 8.35 4.68
CA ALA A 64 6.39 7.87 5.30
C ALA A 64 5.37 8.99 5.59
N GLU A 65 5.85 10.18 5.97
CA GLU A 65 5.02 11.37 6.20
C GLU A 65 4.35 11.86 4.91
N GLU A 66 5.06 11.80 3.79
CA GLU A 66 4.57 12.21 2.47
C GLU A 66 3.52 11.25 1.93
N ILE A 67 3.70 9.94 2.16
CA ILE A 67 2.71 8.89 1.84
C ILE A 67 1.46 9.07 2.70
N SER A 68 1.62 9.34 4.00
CA SER A 68 0.49 9.61 4.90
C SER A 68 -0.32 10.83 4.43
N THR A 69 0.37 11.90 4.02
CA THR A 69 -0.25 13.12 3.48
C THR A 69 -1.03 12.83 2.19
N LEU A 70 -0.47 12.02 1.29
CA LEU A 70 -1.15 11.59 0.07
C LEU A 70 -2.42 10.80 0.38
N TRP A 71 -2.31 9.83 1.29
CA TRP A 71 -3.42 8.98 1.67
C TRP A 71 -4.58 9.79 2.25
N ALA A 72 -4.29 10.69 3.19
CA ALA A 72 -5.28 11.59 3.77
C ALA A 72 -5.95 12.46 2.70
N THR A 73 -5.15 13.03 1.79
CA THR A 73 -5.66 13.88 0.70
C THR A 73 -6.61 13.12 -0.22
N LEU A 74 -6.24 11.92 -0.67
CA LEU A 74 -7.09 11.10 -1.55
C LEU A 74 -8.38 10.65 -0.84
N LEU A 75 -8.30 10.32 0.44
CA LEU A 75 -9.48 9.97 1.24
C LEU A 75 -10.44 11.16 1.40
N GLU A 76 -9.92 12.36 1.68
CA GLU A 76 -10.72 13.60 1.71
C GLU A 76 -11.40 13.89 0.37
N CYS A 77 -10.75 13.55 -0.74
CA CYS A 77 -11.31 13.71 -2.08
C CYS A 77 -12.43 12.70 -2.40
N GLY A 78 -12.64 11.68 -1.57
CA GLY A 78 -13.67 10.66 -1.77
C GLY A 78 -13.36 9.66 -2.88
N VAL A 79 -12.08 9.49 -3.24
CA VAL A 79 -11.62 8.46 -4.19
C VAL A 79 -11.18 7.19 -3.46
N GLN A 80 -11.17 6.06 -4.15
CA GLN A 80 -10.69 4.77 -3.64
C GLN A 80 -9.26 4.54 -4.10
N ILE A 81 -8.32 4.32 -3.17
CA ILE A 81 -6.91 4.13 -3.51
C ILE A 81 -6.69 2.64 -3.86
N LYS A 82 -6.30 2.36 -5.10
CA LYS A 82 -5.97 1.00 -5.56
C LYS A 82 -4.48 0.67 -5.43
N GLY A 83 -3.62 1.68 -5.49
CA GLY A 83 -2.18 1.46 -5.35
C GLY A 83 -1.36 2.72 -5.62
N ILE A 84 -0.08 2.63 -5.24
CA ILE A 84 0.94 3.63 -5.53
C ILE A 84 2.07 2.88 -6.24
N LYS A 85 2.44 3.34 -7.43
CA LYS A 85 3.53 2.79 -8.22
C LYS A 85 4.68 3.79 -8.27
N ALA A 86 5.88 3.31 -7.99
CA ALA A 86 7.12 4.05 -8.23
C ALA A 86 7.99 3.19 -9.15
N ASP A 87 8.71 3.84 -10.05
CA ASP A 87 9.72 3.21 -10.88
C ASP A 87 10.96 2.93 -10.02
N THR A 88 10.97 1.75 -9.39
CA THR A 88 12.21 1.16 -8.89
C THR A 88 13.00 0.69 -10.10
N GLY A 89 13.71 1.62 -10.76
CA GLY A 89 14.35 1.44 -12.07
C GLY A 89 14.81 0.00 -12.34
N GLU A 90 14.06 -0.72 -13.17
CA GLU A 90 14.41 -2.06 -13.61
C GLU A 90 15.19 -1.99 -14.92
N ASP A 91 16.50 -1.77 -14.82
CA ASP A 91 17.43 -2.45 -15.71
C ASP A 91 18.09 -3.55 -14.88
N SER A 92 17.48 -4.74 -14.81
CA SER A 92 18.19 -6.03 -14.76
C SER A 92 17.24 -7.22 -14.57
N LYS A 93 17.24 -8.08 -15.58
CA LYS A 93 16.97 -9.51 -15.43
C LYS A 93 17.91 -10.10 -14.37
N ALA A 94 17.34 -10.90 -13.48
CA ALA A 94 17.95 -12.03 -12.77
C ALA A 94 18.95 -11.78 -11.61
N THR A 95 18.71 -12.54 -10.53
CA THR A 95 19.67 -13.18 -9.60
C THR A 95 20.42 -12.35 -8.55
N GLU A 96 20.10 -12.65 -7.29
CA GLU A 96 21.00 -12.98 -6.17
C GLU A 96 21.98 -11.95 -5.54
N LYS A 97 21.84 -11.87 -4.20
CA LYS A 97 22.88 -11.93 -3.15
C LYS A 97 23.54 -10.64 -2.61
N LYS A 98 23.34 -10.51 -1.28
CA LYS A 98 24.32 -10.31 -0.19
C LYS A 98 25.09 -8.99 -0.06
N SER A 99 24.87 -8.32 1.07
CA SER A 99 25.85 -8.15 2.16
C SER A 99 25.05 -7.73 3.41
N SER A 100 25.06 -8.42 4.56
CA SER A 100 26.15 -8.78 5.47
C SER A 100 26.93 -7.56 5.98
N PHE A 101 26.46 -6.94 7.06
CA PHE A 101 27.31 -6.45 8.16
C PHE A 101 26.54 -6.54 9.49
N VAL A 102 27.11 -7.31 10.43
CA VAL A 102 26.65 -7.47 11.81
C VAL A 102 27.30 -6.37 12.65
N SER A 103 26.51 -5.65 13.45
CA SER A 103 26.97 -5.09 14.72
C SER A 103 25.79 -4.85 15.65
N GLU A 104 25.98 -5.24 16.90
CA GLU A 104 24.97 -5.57 17.90
C GLU A 104 24.24 -4.35 18.49
N LYS A 105 22.96 -4.59 18.84
CA LYS A 105 22.20 -3.94 19.92
C LYS A 105 21.77 -2.47 19.72
N LYS A 106 20.70 -2.30 18.95
CA LYS A 106 19.57 -1.42 19.29
C LYS A 106 18.34 -2.03 18.63
N ILE A 107 17.31 -2.34 19.41
CA ILE A 107 16.00 -2.77 18.88
C ILE A 107 15.51 -1.60 18.03
N SER A 108 15.68 -1.74 16.71
CA SER A 108 15.30 -0.74 15.73
C SER A 108 13.83 -1.00 15.43
N GLU A 109 12.98 -0.03 15.73
CA GLU A 109 11.52 -0.05 15.56
C GLU A 109 11.05 -0.15 14.08
N THR A 110 11.90 -0.62 13.17
CA THR A 110 11.67 -0.54 11.72
C THR A 110 11.88 -1.86 10.96
N GLU A 111 12.11 -2.98 11.64
CA GLU A 111 12.48 -4.26 11.00
C GLU A 111 11.29 -5.21 10.71
N TYR A 112 10.06 -4.68 10.64
CA TYR A 112 8.85 -5.46 10.33
C TYR A 112 8.29 -5.23 8.92
N LEU A 113 9.04 -4.64 7.99
CA LEU A 113 8.70 -4.72 6.57
C LEU A 113 9.05 -6.13 6.06
N SER A 114 8.33 -7.13 6.55
CA SER A 114 8.38 -8.45 5.95
C SER A 114 7.94 -8.32 4.50
N GLN A 115 8.78 -8.79 3.58
CA GLN A 115 8.47 -8.82 2.14
C GLN A 115 7.36 -9.83 1.80
N ARG A 116 6.77 -10.48 2.80
CA ARG A 116 5.71 -11.46 2.59
C ARG A 116 4.39 -10.77 2.24
N PRO A 117 3.60 -11.33 1.31
CA PRO A 117 2.29 -10.77 0.96
C PRO A 117 1.32 -10.82 2.14
N ILE A 118 0.24 -10.04 2.09
CA ILE A 118 -0.81 -10.01 3.11
C ILE A 118 -2.12 -10.53 2.50
N TYR A 119 -2.75 -11.51 3.16
CA TYR A 119 -4.11 -11.96 2.88
C TYR A 119 -5.09 -11.30 3.85
N ILE A 120 -6.10 -10.60 3.32
CA ILE A 120 -7.11 -9.90 4.10
C ILE A 120 -8.45 -10.66 4.04
N MET A 121 -8.98 -11.04 5.20
CA MET A 121 -10.26 -11.71 5.36
C MET A 121 -11.27 -10.76 6.03
N GLU A 122 -12.18 -10.20 5.25
CA GLU A 122 -13.17 -9.19 5.70
C GLU A 122 -14.48 -9.78 6.25
N ARG A 123 -14.45 -11.02 6.74
CA ARG A 123 -15.62 -11.72 7.29
C ARG A 123 -15.23 -12.72 8.37
N ASN A 124 -16.21 -13.12 9.17
CA ASN A 124 -16.02 -14.14 10.19
C ASN A 124 -15.62 -15.49 9.58
N MET A 125 -14.60 -16.12 10.15
CA MET A 125 -14.23 -17.51 9.91
C MET A 125 -15.15 -18.43 10.71
N ARG A 126 -15.79 -19.39 10.03
CA ARG A 126 -16.74 -20.36 10.60
C ARG A 126 -16.06 -21.71 10.82
N SER A 127 -16.69 -22.55 11.62
CA SER A 127 -16.22 -23.92 11.88
C SER A 127 -15.97 -24.69 10.58
N GLY A 128 -14.86 -25.40 10.50
CA GLY A 128 -14.42 -26.17 9.33
C GLY A 128 -13.69 -25.35 8.26
N GLN A 129 -13.59 -24.02 8.38
CA GLN A 129 -12.81 -23.21 7.44
C GLN A 129 -11.33 -23.20 7.82
N ASN A 130 -10.47 -23.47 6.84
CA ASN A 130 -9.02 -23.38 6.97
C ASN A 130 -8.46 -22.33 5.99
N ILE A 131 -7.58 -21.46 6.49
CA ILE A 131 -6.73 -20.58 5.68
C ILE A 131 -5.29 -21.04 5.89
N THR A 132 -4.59 -21.39 4.82
CA THR A 132 -3.14 -21.62 4.84
C THR A 132 -2.50 -20.65 3.85
N PHE A 133 -1.59 -19.80 4.33
CA PHE A 133 -1.04 -18.71 3.52
C PHE A 133 0.46 -18.50 3.76
N ASP A 134 1.23 -18.47 2.68
CA ASP A 134 2.67 -18.15 2.70
C ASP A 134 2.89 -16.64 2.78
N GLY A 135 2.45 -16.07 3.89
CA GLY A 135 2.60 -14.66 4.20
C GLY A 135 1.90 -14.26 5.48
N HIS A 136 1.40 -13.02 5.53
CA HIS A 136 0.64 -12.50 6.65
C HIS A 136 -0.85 -12.71 6.46
N VAL A 137 -1.58 -12.93 7.55
CA VAL A 137 -3.05 -13.00 7.51
C VAL A 137 -3.64 -11.92 8.40
N LEU A 138 -4.51 -11.09 7.83
CA LEU A 138 -5.30 -10.07 8.53
C LEU A 138 -6.77 -10.46 8.48
N VAL A 139 -7.44 -10.52 9.63
CA VAL A 139 -8.86 -10.86 9.72
C VAL A 139 -9.64 -9.70 10.30
N PHE A 140 -10.57 -9.13 9.54
CA PHE A 140 -11.59 -8.20 10.04
C PHE A 140 -12.86 -8.99 10.34
N GLY A 141 -12.88 -9.63 11.50
CA GLY A 141 -13.98 -10.49 11.95
C GLY A 141 -13.56 -11.51 12.99
N ASP A 142 -14.53 -12.31 13.44
CA ASP A 142 -14.30 -13.38 14.40
C ASP A 142 -13.74 -14.64 13.74
N VAL A 143 -12.85 -15.34 14.43
CA VAL A 143 -12.42 -16.69 14.11
C VAL A 143 -13.10 -17.67 15.06
N ASN A 144 -14.15 -18.35 14.61
CA ASN A 144 -14.99 -19.19 15.46
C ASN A 144 -14.37 -20.58 15.74
N PRO A 145 -14.84 -21.29 16.77
CA PRO A 145 -14.36 -22.64 17.08
C PRO A 145 -14.41 -23.58 15.87
N GLY A 146 -13.33 -24.33 15.65
CA GLY A 146 -13.15 -25.23 14.51
C GLY A 146 -12.74 -24.55 13.21
N ALA A 147 -12.55 -23.22 13.20
CA ALA A 147 -11.79 -22.56 12.14
C ALA A 147 -10.28 -22.65 12.41
N GLU A 148 -9.46 -22.64 11.37
CA GLU A 148 -8.00 -22.73 11.45
C GLU A 148 -7.33 -21.72 10.50
N ILE A 149 -6.27 -21.07 10.97
CA ILE A 149 -5.42 -20.17 10.17
C ILE A 149 -3.97 -20.58 10.36
N ILE A 150 -3.26 -20.84 9.28
CA ILE A 150 -1.83 -21.14 9.25
C ILE A 150 -1.17 -20.09 8.36
N ALA A 151 -0.25 -19.32 8.91
CA ALA A 151 0.47 -18.26 8.21
C ALA A 151 1.97 -18.46 8.37
N ALA A 152 2.72 -18.31 7.28
CA ALA A 152 4.17 -18.29 7.34
C ALA A 152 4.67 -17.11 8.19
N GLY A 153 4.07 -15.91 8.04
CA GLY A 153 4.38 -14.72 8.85
C GLY A 153 3.40 -14.53 10.01
N PHE A 154 3.11 -13.28 10.36
CA PHE A 154 2.15 -12.95 11.43
C PHE A 154 0.66 -13.18 11.06
N ILE A 155 -0.16 -13.34 12.10
CA ILE A 155 -1.62 -13.35 12.03
C ILE A 155 -2.15 -12.22 12.93
N MET A 156 -3.04 -11.38 12.41
CA MET A 156 -3.71 -10.32 13.16
C MET A 156 -5.23 -10.44 12.99
N VAL A 157 -5.96 -10.48 14.11
CA VAL A 157 -7.42 -10.65 14.14
C VAL A 157 -8.07 -9.45 14.83
N PHE A 158 -8.83 -8.67 14.06
CA PHE A 158 -9.70 -7.60 14.55
C PHE A 158 -11.09 -8.16 14.88
N GLY A 159 -11.15 -8.96 15.95
CA GLY A 159 -12.35 -9.66 16.40
C GLY A 159 -12.01 -10.70 17.46
N SER A 160 -12.91 -11.64 17.71
CA SER A 160 -12.70 -12.74 18.66
C SER A 160 -11.97 -13.91 17.99
N LEU A 161 -10.82 -14.32 18.52
CA LEU A 161 -10.10 -15.53 18.10
C LEU A 161 -10.43 -16.71 19.04
N ARG A 162 -11.31 -17.61 18.59
CA ARG A 162 -11.74 -18.84 19.30
C ARG A 162 -11.36 -20.13 18.55
N GLY A 163 -10.97 -20.02 17.28
CA GLY A 163 -10.40 -21.11 16.49
C GLY A 163 -8.89 -21.25 16.71
N ILE A 164 -8.20 -21.92 15.78
CA ILE A 164 -6.76 -22.15 15.81
C ILE A 164 -6.06 -21.12 14.91
N ALA A 165 -4.97 -20.54 15.38
CA ALA A 165 -4.09 -19.67 14.60
C ALA A 165 -2.63 -20.06 14.83
N HIS A 166 -1.92 -20.39 13.75
CA HIS A 166 -0.51 -20.76 13.75
C HIS A 166 0.25 -19.80 12.84
N ALA A 167 0.89 -18.79 13.44
CA ALA A 167 1.79 -17.85 12.77
C ALA A 167 3.23 -18.38 12.78
N GLY A 168 4.10 -17.89 11.90
CA GLY A 168 5.49 -18.35 11.86
C GLY A 168 5.65 -19.79 11.37
N ALA A 169 4.65 -20.35 10.67
CA ALA A 169 4.54 -21.79 10.42
C ALA A 169 5.69 -22.39 9.59
N THR A 170 6.45 -21.55 8.87
CA THR A 170 7.62 -21.95 8.08
C THR A 170 8.95 -21.72 8.80
N GLY A 171 8.92 -21.26 10.06
CA GLY A 171 10.09 -20.86 10.83
C GLY A 171 10.52 -19.43 10.50
N ASP A 172 10.54 -18.58 11.52
CA ASP A 172 11.19 -17.27 11.53
C ASP A 172 12.08 -17.24 12.80
N GLU A 173 13.29 -17.78 12.71
CA GLU A 173 14.41 -17.54 13.64
C GLU A 173 15.54 -16.80 12.93
#